data_AF-N4UC91-F1
#
_entry.id   AF-N4UC91-F1
#
_cell.length_a   1.000
_cell.length_b   1.000
_cell.length_c   1.000
_cell.angle_alpha   90.00
_cell.angle_beta   90.00
_cell.angle_gamma   90.00
#
_symmetry.space_group_name_H-M   'P 1'
#
loop_
_entity.id
_entity.type
_entity.pdbx_description
1 polymer ?
#
loop_
_entity_poly.entity_id
_entity_poly.type
_entity_poly.pdbx_seq_one_letter_code
_entity_poly.pdbx_strand_id
1 'polypeptide(L)'
;MQEFLRRAIRIQLERSQTLAPSICVAQASVLNQIGMMYGGDLRFAECAHETMAQLATQCRKIASFSANLAKSSLAEHAVSQDWQAWIRAQLEIRLCYCAWLIDSQQVGFFAFSSTIPIDFLQFPMPVNERVWGISTIETWKHSLTEDSSSQQSISLRQVLLGLYRYHELPGQLDAFNSLLLVMATCRDFATHSSYSSLHDQHSHGFTLDILPD
;
A
#
# COMPACT_ATOMS: atom_id res chain seq x y z
N MET A 1 11.27 -7.49 21.43
CA MET A 1 10.34 -8.31 20.61
C MET A 1 10.48 -8.00 19.11
N GLN A 2 10.44 -6.72 18.70
CA GLN A 2 10.57 -6.34 17.27
C GLN A 2 11.86 -6.81 16.61
N GLU A 3 13.01 -6.68 17.28
CA GLU A 3 14.29 -7.16 16.73
C GLU A 3 14.31 -8.68 16.47
N PHE A 4 13.62 -9.47 17.31
CA PHE A 4 13.50 -10.91 17.11
C PHE A 4 12.64 -11.22 15.87
N LEU A 5 11.49 -10.56 15.75
CA LEU A 5 10.59 -10.73 14.61
C LEU A 5 11.27 -10.31 13.29
N ARG A 6 11.96 -9.17 13.29
CA ARG A 6 12.74 -8.68 12.15
C ARG A 6 13.77 -9.70 11.68
N ARG A 7 14.53 -10.30 12.60
CA ARG A 7 15.51 -11.36 12.28
C ARG A 7 14.85 -12.61 11.72
N ALA A 8 13.74 -13.04 12.32
CA ALA A 8 12.99 -14.21 11.86
C ALA A 8 12.47 -14.01 10.42
N ILE A 9 11.90 -12.83 10.12
CA ILE A 9 11.44 -12.46 8.77
C ILE A 9 12.59 -12.53 7.77
N ARG A 10 13.76 -11.97 8.11
CA ARG A 10 14.93 -11.98 7.23
C ARG A 10 15.39 -13.40 6.90
N ILE A 11 15.51 -14.26 7.91
CA ILE A 11 15.87 -15.67 7.73
C ILE A 11 14.85 -16.38 6.83
N GLN A 12 13.55 -16.13 7.03
CA GLN A 12 12.53 -16.73 6.17
C GLN A 12 12.63 -16.24 4.73
N LEU A 13 12.86 -14.94 4.52
CA LEU A 13 12.99 -14.38 3.17
C LEU A 13 14.21 -14.93 2.42
N GLU A 14 15.33 -15.16 3.11
CA GLU A 14 16.52 -15.81 2.56
C GLU A 14 16.24 -17.26 2.16
N ARG A 15 15.49 -18.00 2.98
CA ARG A 15 15.11 -19.40 2.69
C ARG A 15 14.09 -19.55 1.57
N SER A 16 13.19 -18.58 1.39
CA SER A 16 12.08 -18.65 0.44
C SER A 16 12.43 -18.21 -0.99
N GLN A 17 13.69 -17.93 -1.32
CA GLN A 17 14.07 -17.43 -2.65
C GLN A 17 13.68 -18.37 -3.82
N THR A 18 13.41 -19.65 -3.55
CA THR A 18 13.05 -20.68 -4.54
C THR A 18 11.58 -21.09 -4.52
N LEU A 19 10.75 -20.54 -3.61
CA LEU A 19 9.36 -20.95 -3.40
C LEU A 19 8.37 -19.81 -3.72
N ALA A 20 7.09 -20.17 -3.86
CA ALA A 20 6.00 -19.20 -4.02
C ALA A 20 6.03 -18.15 -2.88
N PRO A 21 5.78 -16.87 -3.19
CA PRO A 21 5.88 -15.81 -2.20
C PRO A 21 4.85 -15.99 -1.08
N SER A 22 5.30 -15.90 0.17
CA SER A 22 4.46 -16.13 1.35
C SER A 22 3.76 -14.85 1.80
N ILE A 23 2.43 -14.83 1.73
CA ILE A 23 1.57 -13.75 2.26
C ILE A 23 1.80 -13.59 3.77
N CYS A 24 1.90 -14.68 4.51
CA CYS A 24 2.07 -14.65 5.97
C CYS A 24 3.37 -13.93 6.38
N VAL A 25 4.47 -14.16 5.65
CA VAL A 25 5.75 -13.48 5.94
C VAL A 25 5.63 -11.98 5.64
N ALA A 26 4.94 -11.59 4.57
CA ALA A 26 4.71 -10.18 4.27
C ALA A 26 3.76 -9.51 5.27
N GLN A 27 2.72 -10.20 5.76
CA GLN A 27 1.87 -9.73 6.85
C GLN A 27 2.67 -9.54 8.14
N ALA A 28 3.56 -10.48 8.48
CA ALA A 28 4.47 -10.34 9.60
C ALA A 28 5.40 -9.14 9.44
N SER A 29 5.91 -8.88 8.21
CA SER A 29 6.68 -7.67 7.90
C SER A 29 5.88 -6.39 8.13
N VAL A 30 4.62 -6.32 7.69
CA VAL A 30 3.72 -5.18 7.94
C VAL A 30 3.56 -4.92 9.44
N LEU A 31 3.26 -5.96 10.22
CA LEU A 31 3.11 -5.83 11.67
C LEU A 31 4.41 -5.43 12.36
N ASN A 32 5.54 -5.96 11.91
CA ASN A 32 6.87 -5.60 12.41
C ASN A 32 7.18 -4.12 12.11
N GLN A 33 6.82 -3.61 10.92
CA GLN A 33 6.98 -2.19 10.58
C GLN A 33 6.20 -1.28 11.53
N ILE A 34 4.92 -1.60 11.79
CA ILE A 34 4.09 -0.85 12.75
C ILE A 34 4.72 -0.88 14.14
N GLY A 35 5.13 -2.07 14.60
CA GLY A 35 5.74 -2.23 15.92
C GLY A 35 7.08 -1.51 16.08
N MET A 36 7.86 -1.41 14.99
CA MET A 36 9.12 -0.66 14.99
C MET A 36 8.90 0.85 14.94
N MET A 37 7.94 1.35 14.15
CA MET A 37 7.64 2.78 14.03
C MET A 37 7.01 3.38 15.28
N TYR A 38 6.06 2.67 15.89
CA TYR A 38 5.25 3.18 17.00
C TYR A 38 5.61 2.56 18.35
N GLY A 39 6.74 1.87 18.43
CA GLY A 39 7.24 1.22 19.65
C GLY A 39 7.91 2.15 20.66
N GLY A 40 8.07 3.44 20.35
CA GLY A 40 8.63 4.46 21.24
C GLY A 40 10.16 4.59 21.24
N ASP A 41 10.87 3.74 20.48
CA ASP A 41 12.32 3.83 20.29
C ASP A 41 12.64 4.27 18.86
N LEU A 42 13.17 5.48 18.72
CA LEU A 42 13.49 6.11 17.43
C LEU A 42 14.46 5.28 16.58
N ARG A 43 15.33 4.47 17.21
CA ARG A 43 16.25 3.59 16.48
C ARG A 43 15.50 2.54 15.68
N PHE A 44 14.36 2.07 16.18
CA PHE A 44 13.50 1.17 15.43
C PHE A 44 12.71 1.88 14.34
N ALA A 45 12.38 3.16 14.49
CA ALA A 45 11.76 3.94 13.42
C ALA A 45 12.69 4.12 12.21
N GLU A 46 13.99 4.37 12.44
CA GLU A 46 14.99 4.40 11.36
C GLU A 46 15.14 3.02 10.70
N CYS A 47 15.24 1.96 11.51
CA CYS A 47 15.32 0.59 10.99
C CYS A 47 14.07 0.18 10.21
N ALA A 48 12.89 0.66 10.61
CA ALA A 48 11.63 0.48 9.90
C ALA A 48 11.72 1.07 8.49
N HIS A 49 12.23 2.30 8.39
CA HIS A 49 12.46 2.95 7.10
C HIS A 49 13.46 2.18 6.23
N GLU A 50 14.62 1.79 6.76
CA GLU A 50 15.64 1.01 6.03
C GLU A 50 15.09 -0.31 5.47
N THR A 51 14.21 -0.96 6.23
CA THR A 51 13.62 -2.27 5.85
C THR A 51 12.35 -2.14 5.01
N MET A 52 11.86 -0.92 4.75
CA MET A 52 10.65 -0.68 3.96
C MET A 52 10.79 -1.16 2.51
N ALA A 53 11.98 -1.00 1.92
CA ALA A 53 12.28 -1.47 0.55
C ALA A 53 12.18 -3.00 0.42
N GLN A 54 12.49 -3.72 1.51
CA GLN A 54 12.32 -5.17 1.56
C GLN A 54 10.82 -5.54 1.53
N LEU A 55 9.99 -4.87 2.33
CA LEU A 55 8.53 -5.08 2.33
C LEU A 55 7.92 -4.73 0.95
N ALA A 56 8.35 -3.63 0.34
CA ALA A 56 7.94 -3.26 -1.01
C ALA A 56 8.27 -4.36 -2.04
N THR A 57 9.44 -4.98 -1.90
CA THR A 57 9.88 -6.09 -2.75
C THR A 57 9.05 -7.35 -2.52
N GLN A 58 8.67 -7.66 -1.28
CA GLN A 58 7.75 -8.76 -0.98
C GLN A 58 6.40 -8.54 -1.66
N CYS A 59 5.83 -7.34 -1.55
CA CYS A 59 4.55 -6.99 -2.19
C CYS A 59 4.63 -7.12 -3.72
N ARG A 60 5.69 -6.61 -4.36
CA ARG A 60 5.93 -6.77 -5.80
C ARG A 60 6.01 -8.23 -6.23
N LYS A 61 6.71 -9.08 -5.47
CA LYS A 61 6.81 -10.52 -5.75
C LYS A 61 5.45 -11.21 -5.67
N ILE A 62 4.65 -10.90 -4.65
CA ILE A 62 3.30 -11.43 -4.47
C ILE A 62 2.41 -11.00 -5.64
N ALA A 63 2.35 -9.70 -5.95
CA ALA A 63 1.53 -9.17 -7.04
C ALA A 63 1.92 -9.75 -8.40
N SER A 64 3.22 -9.89 -8.68
CA SER A 64 3.74 -10.50 -9.92
C SER A 64 3.36 -11.97 -10.03
N PHE A 65 3.52 -12.73 -8.94
CA PHE A 65 3.14 -14.15 -8.90
C PHE A 65 1.64 -14.34 -9.17
N SER A 66 0.80 -13.52 -8.54
CA SER A 66 -0.64 -13.50 -8.73
C SER A 66 -1.04 -13.14 -10.15
N ALA A 67 -0.43 -12.10 -10.74
CA ALA A 67 -0.67 -11.72 -12.13
C ALA A 67 -0.28 -12.83 -13.13
N ASN A 68 0.82 -13.54 -12.86
CA ASN A 68 1.24 -14.68 -13.68
C ASN A 68 0.27 -15.87 -13.54
N LEU A 69 -0.22 -16.15 -12.32
CA LEU A 69 -1.24 -17.16 -12.09
C LEU A 69 -2.54 -16.80 -12.81
N ALA A 70 -2.98 -15.54 -12.72
CA ALA A 70 -4.17 -15.04 -13.40
C ALA A 70 -4.06 -15.19 -14.94
N LYS A 71 -2.92 -14.81 -15.52
CA LYS A 71 -2.64 -14.99 -16.97
C LYS A 71 -2.64 -16.46 -17.38
N SER A 72 -2.07 -17.34 -16.55
CA SER A 72 -2.08 -18.79 -16.78
C SER A 72 -3.50 -19.37 -16.66
N SER A 73 -4.31 -18.85 -15.73
CA SER A 73 -5.68 -19.28 -15.50
C SER A 73 -6.69 -18.67 -16.47
N LEU A 74 -6.34 -17.62 -17.24
CA LEU A 74 -7.21 -17.01 -18.25
C LEU A 74 -7.51 -17.95 -19.44
N ALA A 75 -6.86 -19.12 -19.47
CA ALA A 75 -7.25 -20.25 -20.32
C ALA A 75 -8.55 -20.95 -19.83
N GLU A 76 -9.01 -20.70 -18.61
CA GLU A 76 -10.22 -21.29 -18.02
C GLU A 76 -10.96 -20.24 -17.16
N HIS A 77 -12.13 -19.80 -17.61
CA HIS A 77 -13.02 -18.79 -17.00
C HIS A 77 -13.58 -19.15 -15.59
N ALA A 78 -12.73 -19.45 -14.59
CA ALA A 78 -13.14 -20.06 -13.32
C ALA A 78 -12.96 -19.17 -12.06
N VAL A 79 -12.46 -17.94 -12.17
CA VAL A 79 -12.19 -17.09 -10.97
C VAL A 79 -13.48 -16.60 -10.27
N SER A 80 -14.66 -16.75 -10.90
CA SER A 80 -15.93 -16.32 -10.33
C SER A 80 -16.57 -17.31 -9.33
N GLN A 81 -16.01 -18.50 -9.10
CA GLN A 81 -16.66 -19.52 -8.24
C GLN A 81 -15.84 -20.01 -7.03
N ASP A 82 -14.57 -19.64 -6.92
CA ASP A 82 -13.72 -20.08 -5.80
C ASP A 82 -13.57 -18.98 -4.73
N TRP A 83 -14.30 -19.16 -3.63
CA TRP A 83 -14.22 -18.29 -2.44
C TRP A 83 -12.79 -18.19 -1.90
N GLN A 84 -12.02 -19.28 -1.89
CA GLN A 84 -10.67 -19.29 -1.34
C GLN A 84 -9.71 -18.49 -2.21
N ALA A 85 -9.83 -18.62 -3.54
CA ALA A 85 -9.10 -17.78 -4.48
C ALA A 85 -9.47 -16.29 -4.32
N TRP A 86 -10.76 -15.99 -4.12
CA TRP A 86 -11.21 -14.62 -3.86
C TRP A 86 -10.63 -14.05 -2.56
N ILE A 87 -10.70 -14.79 -1.45
CA ILE A 87 -10.09 -14.39 -0.17
C ILE A 87 -8.60 -14.12 -0.36
N ARG A 88 -7.90 -15.02 -1.05
CA ARG A 88 -6.47 -14.86 -1.31
C ARG A 88 -6.19 -13.58 -2.10
N ALA A 89 -6.93 -13.32 -3.17
CA ALA A 89 -6.77 -12.10 -3.96
C ALA A 89 -7.03 -10.83 -3.11
N GLN A 90 -8.06 -10.84 -2.27
CA GLN A 90 -8.36 -9.72 -1.37
C GLN A 90 -7.28 -9.53 -0.29
N LEU A 91 -6.71 -10.61 0.24
CA LEU A 91 -5.57 -10.53 1.16
C LEU A 91 -4.35 -9.88 0.51
N GLU A 92 -4.06 -10.21 -0.75
CA GLU A 92 -2.93 -9.64 -1.49
C GLU A 92 -3.14 -8.13 -1.75
N ILE A 93 -4.35 -7.73 -2.16
CA ILE A 93 -4.74 -6.33 -2.34
C ILE A 93 -4.57 -5.57 -1.01
N ARG A 94 -5.21 -6.04 0.06
CA ARG A 94 -5.17 -5.40 1.38
C ARG A 94 -3.75 -5.33 1.92
N LEU A 95 -2.94 -6.37 1.73
CA LEU A 95 -1.53 -6.38 2.12
C LEU A 95 -0.74 -5.26 1.43
N CYS A 96 -0.90 -5.11 0.12
CA CYS A 96 -0.18 -4.08 -0.64
C CYS A 96 -0.63 -2.67 -0.23
N TYR A 97 -1.93 -2.47 -0.02
CA TYR A 97 -2.45 -1.20 0.51
C TYR A 97 -1.96 -0.92 1.93
N CYS A 98 -1.88 -1.92 2.81
CA CYS A 98 -1.30 -1.76 4.15
C CYS A 98 0.19 -1.39 4.09
N ALA A 99 0.97 -2.01 3.20
CA ALA A 99 2.37 -1.65 3.04
C ALA A 99 2.53 -0.20 2.55
N TRP A 100 1.72 0.21 1.57
CA TRP A 100 1.72 1.60 1.08
C TRP A 100 1.20 2.59 2.13
N LEU A 101 0.22 2.19 2.95
CA LEU A 101 -0.29 3.00 4.05
C LEU A 101 0.81 3.30 5.07
N ILE A 102 1.58 2.29 5.48
CA ILE A 102 2.72 2.43 6.38
C ILE A 102 3.81 3.33 5.76
N ASP A 103 4.16 3.11 4.49
CA ASP A 103 5.08 3.98 3.75
C ASP A 103 4.63 5.44 3.77
N SER A 104 3.33 5.68 3.56
CA SER A 104 2.74 7.02 3.58
C SER A 104 2.78 7.65 4.97
N GLN A 105 2.66 6.87 6.03
CA GLN A 105 2.83 7.33 7.41
C GLN A 105 4.29 7.67 7.72
N GLN A 106 5.26 6.89 7.22
CA GLN A 106 6.69 7.22 7.33
C GLN A 106 6.99 8.59 6.71
N VAL A 107 6.43 8.86 5.53
CA VAL A 107 6.54 10.17 4.87
C VAL A 107 5.87 11.27 5.68
N GLY A 108 4.60 11.09 6.03
CA GLY A 108 3.80 12.16 6.64
C GLY A 108 4.14 12.46 8.10
N PHE A 109 4.53 11.46 8.89
CA PHE A 109 4.72 11.61 10.35
C PHE A 109 6.19 11.67 10.76
N PHE A 110 7.10 11.08 9.97
CA PHE A 110 8.51 10.98 10.31
C PHE A 110 9.42 11.67 9.28
N ALA A 111 8.84 12.34 8.28
CA ALA A 111 9.57 13.05 7.22
C ALA A 111 10.57 12.17 6.44
N PHE A 112 10.30 10.86 6.38
CA PHE A 112 11.11 9.95 5.58
C PHE A 112 10.77 10.03 4.09
N SER A 113 11.68 9.55 3.24
CA SER A 113 11.44 9.45 1.81
C SER A 113 10.43 8.34 1.49
N SER A 114 9.64 8.54 0.46
CA SER A 114 8.69 7.55 -0.03
C SER A 114 9.41 6.35 -0.67
N THR A 115 9.08 5.14 -0.23
CA THR A 115 9.64 3.89 -0.79
C THR A 115 8.67 3.19 -1.76
N ILE A 116 7.36 3.31 -1.53
CA ILE A 116 6.33 2.66 -2.35
C ILE A 116 5.52 3.74 -3.07
N PRO A 117 5.74 3.99 -4.37
CA PRO A 117 4.96 4.99 -5.09
C PRO A 117 3.49 4.57 -5.17
N ILE A 118 2.56 5.53 -5.23
CA ILE A 118 1.13 5.23 -5.40
C ILE A 118 0.83 4.51 -6.72
N ASP A 119 1.68 4.66 -7.75
CA ASP A 119 1.62 3.88 -8.99
C ASP A 119 1.90 2.39 -8.82
N PHE A 120 2.36 1.96 -7.64
CA PHE A 120 2.41 0.55 -7.30
C PHE A 120 0.99 -0.04 -7.10
N LEU A 121 0.01 0.80 -6.74
CA LEU A 121 -1.37 0.42 -6.43
C LEU A 121 -2.30 0.54 -7.64
N GLN A 122 -1.94 -0.05 -8.78
CA GLN A 122 -2.75 0.00 -10.01
C GLN A 122 -3.97 -0.94 -9.99
N PHE A 123 -4.18 -1.65 -8.90
CA PHE A 123 -5.30 -2.55 -8.69
C PHE A 123 -6.43 -1.84 -7.92
N PRO A 124 -7.66 -2.38 -7.97
CA PRO A 124 -8.82 -1.76 -7.35
C PRO A 124 -8.63 -1.55 -5.86
N MET A 125 -9.32 -0.56 -5.30
CA MET A 125 -9.38 -0.39 -3.85
C MET A 125 -9.93 -1.67 -3.18
N PRO A 126 -9.53 -1.95 -1.92
CA PRO A 126 -10.05 -3.06 -1.14
C PRO A 126 -11.59 -3.06 -1.11
N VAL A 127 -12.18 -4.25 -1.20
CA VAL A 127 -13.63 -4.41 -1.02
C VAL A 127 -14.07 -3.90 0.35
N ASN A 128 -15.31 -3.42 0.42
CA ASN A 128 -15.90 -2.88 1.63
C ASN A 128 -15.82 -3.87 2.80
N GLU A 129 -15.59 -3.37 4.02
CA GLU A 129 -15.54 -4.19 5.25
C GLU A 129 -16.77 -5.07 5.44
N ARG A 130 -17.96 -4.63 4.99
CA ARG A 130 -19.17 -5.46 5.02
C ARG A 130 -19.05 -6.73 4.18
N VAL A 131 -18.47 -6.60 2.98
CA VAL A 131 -18.26 -7.74 2.06
C VAL A 131 -17.09 -8.60 2.55
N TRP A 132 -16.05 -7.97 3.10
CA TRP A 132 -14.90 -8.67 3.67
C TRP A 132 -15.25 -9.51 4.91
N GLY A 133 -16.16 -9.02 5.75
CA GLY A 133 -16.62 -9.71 6.97
C GLY A 133 -17.58 -10.88 6.73
N ILE A 134 -17.96 -11.15 5.47
CA ILE A 134 -18.85 -12.26 5.15
C ILE A 134 -18.17 -13.59 5.49
N SER A 135 -18.85 -14.42 6.26
CA SER A 135 -18.29 -15.68 6.80
C SER A 135 -18.77 -16.93 6.08
N THR A 136 -19.76 -16.84 5.17
CA THR A 136 -20.33 -17.99 4.46
C THR A 136 -20.33 -17.79 2.95
N ILE A 137 -20.08 -18.87 2.22
CA ILE A 137 -19.94 -18.83 0.75
C ILE A 137 -21.24 -18.39 0.08
N GLU A 138 -22.37 -18.81 0.63
CA GLU A 138 -23.71 -18.52 0.10
C GLU A 138 -24.02 -17.02 0.14
N THR A 139 -23.68 -16.36 1.25
CA THR A 139 -23.97 -14.94 1.46
C THR A 139 -23.07 -14.03 0.63
N TRP A 140 -21.84 -14.45 0.32
CA TRP A 140 -20.98 -13.72 -0.63
C TRP A 140 -21.38 -13.90 -2.08
N LYS A 141 -21.81 -15.10 -2.48
CA LYS A 141 -22.35 -15.27 -3.83
C LYS A 141 -23.54 -14.32 -4.03
N HIS A 142 -24.39 -14.18 -3.01
CA HIS A 142 -25.48 -13.22 -3.02
C HIS A 142 -25.00 -11.76 -3.07
N SER A 143 -24.02 -11.38 -2.24
CA SER A 143 -23.51 -10.00 -2.23
C SER A 143 -22.80 -9.64 -3.53
N LEU A 144 -22.09 -10.58 -4.17
CA LEU A 144 -21.51 -10.37 -5.49
C LEU A 144 -22.57 -10.08 -6.54
N THR A 145 -23.71 -10.78 -6.51
CA THR A 145 -24.81 -10.55 -7.46
C THR A 145 -25.56 -9.24 -7.21
N GLU A 146 -25.70 -8.82 -5.96
CA GLU A 146 -26.34 -7.53 -5.60
C GLU A 146 -25.44 -6.32 -5.88
N ASP A 147 -24.13 -6.45 -5.66
CA ASP A 147 -23.14 -5.39 -5.88
C ASP A 147 -22.55 -5.39 -7.31
N SER A 148 -23.00 -6.27 -8.21
CA SER A 148 -22.52 -6.36 -9.60
C SER A 148 -22.70 -5.05 -10.39
N SER A 149 -23.64 -4.19 -10.01
CA SER A 149 -23.84 -2.85 -10.60
C SER A 149 -22.99 -1.74 -9.97
N SER A 150 -22.39 -1.97 -8.79
CA SER A 150 -21.65 -0.98 -7.99
C SER A 150 -20.15 -1.29 -7.85
N GLN A 151 -19.70 -2.50 -8.17
CA GLN A 151 -18.29 -2.89 -8.26
C GLN A 151 -17.62 -2.31 -9.51
N GLN A 152 -17.65 -1.00 -9.69
CA GLN A 152 -16.60 -0.37 -10.48
C GLN A 152 -15.29 -0.52 -9.71
N SER A 153 -14.40 -1.31 -10.29
CA SER A 153 -13.02 -1.56 -9.87
C SER A 153 -12.16 -0.29 -9.91
N ILE A 154 -12.51 0.70 -9.08
CA ILE A 154 -11.84 2.00 -9.05
C ILE A 154 -10.57 1.88 -8.18
N SER A 155 -9.43 2.29 -8.73
CA SER A 155 -8.17 2.38 -7.99
C SER A 155 -8.11 3.63 -7.11
N LEU A 156 -7.27 3.61 -6.07
CA LEU A 156 -7.09 4.76 -5.19
C LEU A 156 -6.67 6.03 -5.96
N ARG A 157 -5.80 5.89 -6.96
CA ARG A 157 -5.39 7.01 -7.83
C ARG A 157 -6.59 7.64 -8.56
N GLN A 158 -7.51 6.82 -9.07
CA GLN A 158 -8.69 7.33 -9.76
C GLN A 158 -9.65 8.05 -8.80
N VAL A 159 -9.85 7.52 -7.60
CA VAL A 159 -10.64 8.20 -6.55
C VAL A 159 -10.03 9.55 -6.21
N LEU A 160 -8.71 9.60 -6.02
CA LEU A 160 -8.00 10.82 -5.67
C LEU A 160 -8.10 11.88 -6.77
N LEU A 161 -7.95 11.49 -8.04
CA LEU A 161 -8.14 12.38 -9.19
C LEU A 161 -9.58 12.90 -9.28
N GLY A 162 -10.57 12.05 -8.99
CA GLY A 162 -11.97 12.44 -8.91
C GLY A 162 -12.20 13.47 -7.80
N LEU A 163 -11.64 13.23 -6.61
CA LEU A 163 -11.72 14.14 -5.47
C LEU A 163 -11.10 15.51 -5.80
N TYR A 164 -9.91 15.55 -6.39
CA TYR A 164 -9.26 16.83 -6.73
C TYR A 164 -9.96 17.58 -7.86
N ARG A 165 -10.53 16.85 -8.83
CA ARG A 165 -11.15 17.47 -10.00
C ARG A 165 -12.59 17.90 -9.77
N TYR A 166 -13.36 17.10 -9.04
CA TYR A 166 -14.81 17.28 -8.88
C TYR A 166 -15.22 17.58 -7.44
N HIS A 167 -14.31 17.47 -6.46
CA HIS A 167 -14.63 17.58 -5.03
C HIS A 167 -15.70 16.58 -4.55
N GLU A 168 -15.86 15.49 -5.30
CA GLU A 168 -16.83 14.44 -5.02
C GLU A 168 -16.12 13.18 -4.51
N LEU A 169 -16.70 12.58 -3.48
CA LEU A 169 -16.26 11.30 -2.95
C LEU A 169 -17.11 10.17 -3.57
N PRO A 170 -16.50 9.05 -3.97
CA PRO A 170 -17.25 7.90 -4.43
C PRO A 170 -18.03 7.29 -3.27
N GLY A 171 -19.37 7.37 -3.31
CA GLY A 171 -20.28 6.70 -2.38
C GLY A 171 -19.89 6.77 -0.89
N GLN A 172 -20.45 5.87 -0.08
CA GLN A 172 -20.05 5.72 1.32
C GLN A 172 -18.80 4.83 1.39
N LEU A 173 -17.62 5.44 1.51
CA LEU A 173 -16.37 4.74 1.82
C LEU A 173 -16.42 4.16 3.24
N ASP A 174 -15.85 2.97 3.44
CA ASP A 174 -15.66 2.41 4.77
C ASP A 174 -14.44 3.03 5.47
N ALA A 175 -14.22 2.64 6.73
CA ALA A 175 -13.13 3.17 7.54
C ALA A 175 -11.75 2.91 6.92
N PHE A 176 -11.54 1.73 6.31
CA PHE A 176 -10.26 1.38 5.72
C PHE A 176 -9.98 2.19 4.45
N ASN A 177 -10.93 2.27 3.53
CA ASN A 177 -10.78 3.06 2.30
C ASN A 177 -10.74 4.56 2.58
N SER A 178 -11.46 5.04 3.59
CA SER A 178 -11.35 6.43 4.07
C SER A 178 -9.96 6.74 4.60
N LEU A 179 -9.36 5.83 5.38
CA LEU A 179 -7.99 5.98 5.87
C LEU A 179 -6.98 6.03 4.73
N LEU A 180 -7.12 5.15 3.72
CA LEU A 180 -6.25 5.17 2.54
C LEU A 180 -6.32 6.51 1.80
N LEU A 181 -7.53 7.06 1.63
CA LEU A 181 -7.74 8.34 0.95
C LEU A 181 -7.16 9.52 1.72
N VAL A 182 -7.36 9.56 3.05
CA VAL A 182 -6.75 10.58 3.91
C VAL A 182 -5.22 10.53 3.79
N MET A 183 -4.63 9.34 3.88
CA MET A 183 -3.19 9.19 3.78
C MET A 183 -2.64 9.50 2.39
N ALA A 184 -3.40 9.26 1.31
CA ALA A 184 -3.04 9.68 -0.04
C ALA A 184 -2.97 11.20 -0.14
N THR A 185 -3.99 11.87 0.37
CA THR A 185 -4.08 13.32 0.39
C THR A 185 -2.93 13.93 1.21
N CYS A 186 -2.70 13.44 2.43
CA CYS A 186 -1.60 13.89 3.27
C CYS A 186 -0.23 13.72 2.61
N ARG A 187 -0.03 12.59 1.90
CA ARG A 187 1.21 12.31 1.19
C ARG A 187 1.45 13.27 0.04
N ASP A 188 0.44 13.59 -0.76
CA ASP A 188 0.55 14.57 -1.84
C ASP A 188 0.88 15.97 -1.28
N PHE A 189 0.27 16.37 -0.16
CA PHE A 189 0.64 17.62 0.51
C PHE A 189 2.10 17.63 0.98
N ALA A 190 2.59 16.52 1.57
CA ALA A 190 3.96 16.40 2.04
C ALA A 190 4.99 16.45 0.90
N THR A 191 4.68 15.84 -0.25
CA THR A 191 5.55 15.90 -1.43
C THR A 191 5.59 17.31 -2.02
N HIS A 192 4.44 17.98 -2.18
CA HIS A 192 4.39 19.36 -2.68
C HIS A 192 5.11 20.37 -1.76
N SER A 193 4.96 20.24 -0.44
CA SER A 193 5.67 21.08 0.54
C SER A 193 7.19 20.93 0.43
N SER A 194 7.68 19.70 0.28
CA SER A 194 9.10 19.41 0.10
C SER A 194 9.70 20.02 -1.17
N TYR A 195 8.92 20.14 -2.25
CA TYR A 195 9.38 20.82 -3.49
C TYR A 195 9.42 22.34 -3.35
N SER A 196 8.47 22.94 -2.62
CA SER A 196 8.46 24.39 -2.40
C SER A 196 9.67 24.86 -1.56
N SER A 197 10.05 24.09 -0.53
CA SER A 197 11.21 24.42 0.32
C SER A 197 12.55 24.30 -0.41
N LEU A 198 12.68 23.35 -1.36
CA LEU A 198 13.87 23.23 -2.22
C LEU A 198 13.97 24.38 -3.24
N HIS A 199 12.84 24.89 -3.75
CA HIS A 199 12.83 26.01 -4.69
C HIS A 199 13.19 27.35 -4.02
N ASP A 200 12.82 27.53 -2.75
CA ASP A 200 13.22 28.70 -1.97
C ASP A 200 14.71 28.69 -1.61
N GLN A 201 15.30 27.52 -1.39
CA GLN A 201 16.76 27.40 -1.16
C GLN A 201 17.59 27.73 -2.41
N HIS A 202 17.11 27.39 -3.61
CA HIS A 202 17.78 27.77 -4.85
C HIS A 202 17.63 29.25 -5.21
N SER A 203 16.59 29.91 -4.72
CA SER A 203 16.34 31.34 -4.97
C SER A 203 17.20 32.26 -4.09
N HIS A 204 17.76 31.76 -2.99
CA HIS A 204 18.66 32.50 -2.09
C HIS A 204 20.16 32.21 -2.30
N GLY A 205 20.54 31.36 -3.27
CA GLY A 205 21.92 30.94 -3.51
C GLY A 205 22.70 31.71 -4.59
N PHE A 206 22.11 32.71 -5.26
CA PHE A 206 22.77 33.46 -6.34
C PHE A 206 22.80 34.97 -6.08
N THR A 207 23.50 35.39 -5.03
CA THR A 207 24.05 36.74 -4.93
C THR A 207 25.31 36.67 -4.08
N LEU A 208 26.44 36.37 -4.71
CA LEU A 208 27.77 36.72 -4.19
C LEU A 208 28.58 37.37 -5.32
N ASP A 209 28.64 38.70 -5.22
CA ASP A 209 29.77 39.59 -5.50
C ASP A 209 30.58 39.40 -6.79
N ILE A 210 30.25 40.23 -7.79
CA ILE A 210 31.23 40.77 -8.73
C ILE A 210 31.21 42.29 -8.56
N LEU A 211 32.14 42.82 -7.77
CA LEU A 211 32.52 44.23 -7.77
C LEU A 211 33.83 44.36 -8.56
N PRO A 212 33.95 45.30 -9.52
CA PRO A 212 35.19 45.51 -10.24
C PRO A 212 36.06 46.57 -9.53
N ASP A 213 37.36 46.31 -9.44
CA ASP A 213 38.42 47.32 -9.39
C ASP A 213 39.19 47.28 -10.71
#